data_AF-A0A7Y1T4N8-F1
#
_entry.id   AF-A0A7Y1T4N8-F1
#
_cell.length_a   1.000
_cell.length_b   1.000
_cell.length_c   1.000
_cell.angle_alpha   90.00
_cell.angle_beta   90.00
_cell.angle_gamma   90.00
#
_symmetry.space_group_name_H-M   'P 1'
#
loop_
_entity.id
_entity.type
_entity.pdbx_description
1 polymer ?
#
loop_
_entity_poly.entity_id
_entity_poly.type
_entity_poly.pdbx_seq_one_letter_code
_entity_poly.pdbx_strand_id
1 'polypeptide(L)' 'MAVQKFEDLLVWQKSQDLAVLIYSAFKDNNDFSFRDQIKRATVSISNNIAEGFDRNSNADFSRFLYFALASNSEVRSMLY' A
#
# COMPACT_ATOMS: atom_id res chain seq x y z
N MET A 1 -8.99 3.03 -21.66
CA MET A 1 -8.66 1.61 -21.53
C MET A 1 -9.47 1.08 -20.37
N ALA A 2 -10.24 0.01 -20.54
CA ALA A 2 -10.98 -0.57 -19.43
C ALA A 2 -9.99 -1.26 -18.49
N VAL A 3 -10.08 -1.00 -17.19
CA VAL A 3 -9.31 -1.70 -16.16
C VAL A 3 -9.78 -3.16 -16.14
N GLN A 4 -8.87 -4.12 -16.27
CA GLN A 4 -9.20 -5.56 -16.26
C GLN A 4 -8.61 -6.28 -15.06
N LYS A 5 -7.52 -5.75 -14.51
CA LYS A 5 -6.81 -6.28 -13.34
C LYS A 5 -6.32 -5.14 -12.46
N PHE A 6 -6.05 -5.41 -11.19
CA PHE A 6 -5.62 -4.37 -10.25
C PHE A 6 -4.29 -3.73 -10.67
N GLU A 7 -3.43 -4.43 -11.41
CA GLU A 7 -2.15 -3.91 -11.91
C GLU A 7 -2.33 -2.80 -12.95
N ASP A 8 -3.50 -2.70 -13.59
CA ASP A 8 -3.83 -1.60 -14.49
C ASP A 8 -4.12 -0.30 -13.72
N LEU A 9 -4.37 -0.39 -12.40
CA LEU A 9 -4.66 0.77 -11.55
C LEU A 9 -3.37 1.56 -11.27
N LEU A 10 -3.35 2.83 -11.69
CA LEU A 10 -2.23 3.73 -11.40
C LEU A 10 -1.96 3.86 -9.88
N VAL A 11 -3.01 3.82 -9.06
CA VAL A 11 -2.85 3.90 -7.59
C VAL A 11 -2.14 2.66 -7.04
N TRP A 12 -2.39 1.48 -7.61
CA TRP A 12 -1.68 0.26 -7.24
C TRP A 12 -0.21 0.34 -7.68
N GLN A 13 0.07 0.76 -8.92
CA GLN A 13 1.44 0.93 -9.43
C GLN A 13 2.25 1.89 -8.55
N LYS A 14 1.67 3.05 -8.20
CA LYS A 14 2.32 4.02 -7.30
C LYS A 14 2.56 3.47 -5.90
N SER A 15 1.69 2.60 -5.40
CA SER A 15 1.90 1.94 -4.11
C SER A 15 3.06 0.93 -4.14
N GLN A 16 3.29 0.25 -5.28
CA GLN A 16 4.47 -0.60 -5.49
C GLN A 16 5.75 0.23 -5.55
N ASP A 17 5.75 1.35 -6.29
CA ASP A 17 6.89 2.27 -6.34
C ASP A 17 7.25 2.78 -4.93
N LEU A 18 6.24 3.15 -4.13
CA LEU A 18 6.45 3.56 -2.74
C LEU A 18 7.06 2.44 -1.90
N ALA A 19 6.61 1.18 -2.07
CA ALA A 19 7.20 0.04 -1.37
C ALA A 19 8.69 -0.12 -1.70
N VAL A 20 9.08 -0.03 -2.97
CA VAL A 20 10.49 -0.08 -3.38
C VAL A 20 11.31 1.03 -2.72
N LEU A 21 10.77 2.26 -2.69
CA LEU A 21 11.43 3.40 -2.05
C LEU A 21 11.61 3.19 -0.54
N ILE A 22 10.57 2.77 0.18
CA ILE A 22 10.64 2.51 1.63
C ILE A 22 11.61 1.37 1.93
N TYR A 23 11.56 0.27 1.17
CA TYR A 23 12.48 -0.85 1.38
C TYR A 23 13.93 -0.43 1.18
N SER A 24 14.20 0.41 0.20
CA SER A 24 15.52 0.94 -0.10
C SER A 24 16.01 1.93 0.95
N ALA A 25 15.15 2.86 1.38
CA ALA A 25 15.47 3.89 2.36
C ALA A 25 15.78 3.30 3.75
N PHE A 26 15.08 2.24 4.14
CA PHE A 26 15.21 1.61 5.46
C PHE A 26 16.03 0.32 5.44
N LYS A 27 16.79 0.04 4.37
CA LYS A 27 17.57 -1.21 4.24
C LYS A 27 18.61 -1.39 5.36
N ASP A 28 19.31 -0.30 5.72
CA ASP A 28 20.40 -0.28 6.70
C ASP A 28 19.96 0.27 8.07
N ASN A 29 18.65 0.45 8.28
CA ASN A 29 18.13 0.88 9.58
C ASN A 29 18.26 -0.29 10.59
N ASN A 30 18.90 -0.02 11.72
CA ASN A 30 19.17 -0.98 12.79
C ASN A 30 18.01 -1.14 13.80
N ASP A 31 17.05 -0.23 13.82
CA ASP A 31 15.78 -0.40 14.53
C ASP A 31 14.89 -1.37 13.74
N PHE A 32 15.00 -2.65 14.10
CA PHE A 32 14.24 -3.72 13.46
C PHE A 32 12.72 -3.47 13.55
N SER A 33 12.23 -3.03 14.71
CA SER A 33 10.80 -2.87 14.96
C SER A 33 10.21 -1.76 14.08
N PHE A 34 10.86 -0.60 14.06
CA PHE A 34 10.45 0.52 13.22
C PHE A 34 10.52 0.16 11.74
N ARG A 35 11.66 -0.43 11.30
CA ARG A 35 11.88 -0.84 9.92
C ARG A 35 10.85 -1.86 9.44
N ASP A 36 10.51 -2.84 10.27
CA ASP A 36 9.50 -3.84 9.94
C ASP A 36 8.11 -3.20 9.84
N GLN A 37 7.74 -2.37 10.82
CA GLN A 37 6.43 -1.71 10.84
C GLN A 37 6.20 -0.84 9.59
N ILE A 38 7.15 0.02 9.22
CA ILE A 38 6.98 0.90 8.06
C ILE A 38 6.94 0.11 6.75
N LYS A 39 7.71 -0.97 6.63
CA LYS A 39 7.68 -1.87 5.46
C LYS A 39 6.33 -2.57 5.34
N ARG A 40 5.80 -3.12 6.43
CA ARG A 40 4.49 -3.80 6.45
C ARG A 40 3.35 -2.83 6.14
N ALA A 41 3.34 -1.64 6.76
CA ALA A 41 2.36 -0.60 6.48
C ALA A 41 2.38 -0.20 4.99
N THR A 42 3.58 -0.06 4.40
CA THR A 42 3.71 0.32 2.99
C THR A 42 3.17 -0.76 2.04
N VAL A 43 3.53 -2.03 2.24
CA VAL A 43 3.05 -3.14 1.39
C VAL A 43 1.53 -3.32 1.52
N SER A 44 0.98 -3.10 2.73
CA SER A 44 -0.46 -3.17 3.01
C SER A 44 -1.30 -2.25 2.12
N ILE A 45 -0.76 -1.10 1.68
CA ILE A 45 -1.45 -0.20 0.75
C ILE A 45 -1.82 -0.94 -0.54
N SER A 46 -0.82 -1.56 -1.17
CA SER A 46 -1.00 -2.26 -2.43
C SER A 46 -1.86 -3.53 -2.30
N ASN A 47 -1.71 -4.24 -1.18
CA ASN A 47 -2.46 -5.46 -0.90
C ASN A 47 -3.96 -5.16 -0.72
N ASN A 48 -4.30 -4.09 0.02
CA ASN A 48 -5.70 -3.70 0.17
C ASN A 48 -6.31 -3.25 -1.15
N ILE A 49 -5.56 -2.57 -2.03
CA ILE A 49 -6.06 -2.19 -3.36
C ILE A 49 -6.37 -3.43 -4.20
N ALA A 50 -5.45 -4.40 -4.26
CA ALA A 50 -5.64 -5.64 -5.00
C ALA A 50 -6.79 -6.48 -4.43
N GLU A 51 -6.81 -6.69 -3.11
CA GLU A 51 -7.87 -7.44 -2.44
C GLU A 51 -9.25 -6.80 -2.63
N GLY A 52 -9.31 -5.47 -2.59
CA GLY A 52 -10.52 -4.70 -2.84
C GLY A 52 -11.01 -4.79 -4.28
N PHE A 53 -10.09 -4.75 -5.25
CA PHE A 53 -10.40 -4.83 -6.67
C PHE A 53 -11.07 -6.17 -7.02
N ASP A 54 -10.63 -7.26 -6.39
CA ASP A 54 -11.17 -8.60 -6.60
C ASP A 54 -12.49 -8.85 -5.83
N ARG A 55 -13.07 -7.84 -5.16
CA ARG A 55 -14.38 -7.96 -4.50
C ARG A 55 -15.54 -7.80 -5.49
N ASN A 56 -16.68 -8.42 -5.15
CA ASN A 56 -17.87 -8.50 -6.01
C ASN A 56 -18.69 -7.19 -6.09
N SER A 57 -18.25 -6.09 -5.45
CA SER A 57 -19.02 -4.84 -5.45
C SER A 57 -18.15 -3.59 -5.32
N ASN A 58 -18.62 -2.49 -5.91
CA ASN A 58 -17.98 -1.17 -5.77
C ASN A 58 -17.95 -0.68 -4.32
N ALA A 59 -18.95 -1.07 -3.51
CA ALA A 59 -19.01 -0.72 -2.09
C ALA A 59 -17.89 -1.41 -1.30
N ASP A 60 -17.66 -2.70 -1.55
CA ASP A 60 -16.55 -3.43 -0.95
C ASP A 60 -15.21 -2.87 -1.43
N PHE A 61 -15.04 -2.63 -2.74
CA PHE A 61 -13.81 -2.04 -3.25
C PHE A 61 -13.52 -0.69 -2.57
N SER A 62 -14.52 0.17 -2.44
CA SER A 62 -14.39 1.45 -1.73
C SER A 62 -13.94 1.27 -0.28
N ARG A 63 -14.47 0.27 0.43
CA ARG A 63 -14.05 -0.04 1.82
C ARG A 63 -12.56 -0.41 1.88
N PHE A 64 -12.10 -1.24 0.96
CA PHE A 64 -10.69 -1.63 0.88
C PHE A 64 -9.77 -0.45 0.52
N LEU A 65 -10.23 0.48 -0.32
CA LEU A 65 -9.50 1.72 -0.58
C LEU A 65 -9.34 2.59 0.68
N TYR A 66 -10.32 2.59 1.59
CA TYR A 66 -10.15 3.25 2.89
C TYR A 66 -9.10 2.56 3.78
N PHE A 67 -9.00 1.23 3.74
CA PHE A 67 -7.94 0.51 4.45
C PHE A 67 -6.56 0.81 3.85
N ALA A 68 -6.45 0.86 2.52
CA ALA A 68 -5.22 1.29 1.85
C ALA A 68 -4.82 2.73 2.24
N LEU A 69 -5.80 3.64 2.32
CA LEU A 69 -5.58 5.02 2.77
C LEU A 69 -5.14 5.09 4.24
N ALA A 70 -5.68 4.24 5.11
CA ALA A 70 -5.27 4.14 6.50
C ALA A 70 -3.80 3.69 6.62
N SER A 71 -3.41 2.63 5.91
CA SER A 71 -2.00 2.19 5.84
C SER A 71 -1.07 3.27 5.27
N ASN A 72 -1.50 4.02 4.25
CA ASN A 72 -0.74 5.15 3.73
C ASN A 72 -0.58 6.28 4.76
N SER A 73 -1.61 6.54 5.57
CA SER A 73 -1.56 7.54 6.64
C SER A 73 -0.59 7.13 7.74
N GLU A 74 -0.51 5.84 8.05
CA GLU A 74 0.48 5.28 8.97
C GLU A 74 1.92 5.47 8.46
N VAL A 75 2.20 5.11 7.19
CA VAL A 75 3.52 5.35 6.57
C VAL A 75 3.89 6.83 6.64
N ARG A 76 2.96 7.73 6.29
CA ARG A 76 3.18 9.18 6.40
C ARG A 76 3.49 9.61 7.83
N SER A 77 2.76 9.09 8.82
CA SER A 77 2.98 9.41 10.23
C SER A 77 4.36 8.96 10.72
N MET A 78 4.89 7.86 10.20
CA MET A 78 6.21 7.34 10.58
C MET A 78 7.37 8.10 9.90
N LEU A 79 7.10 8.85 8.82
CA LEU A 79 8.10 9.63 8.08
C LEU A 79 8.24 11.09 8.56
N TYR A 80 7.34 11.57 9.42
CA TYR A 80 7.43 12.89 10.05
C TYR A 80 8.40 12.89 11.23
#